data_AF-A0A3M1DAZ7-F1
#
_entry.id   AF-A0A3M1DAZ7-F1
#
_cell.length_a   1.000
_cell.length_b   1.000
_cell.length_c   1.000
_cell.angle_alpha   90.00
_cell.angle_beta   90.00
_cell.angle_gamma   90.00
#
_symmetry.space_group_name_H-M   'P 1'
#
loop_
_entity.id
_entity.type
_entity.pdbx_description
1 polymer ?
#
loop_
_entity_poly.entity_id
_entity_poly.type
_entity_poly.pdbx_seq_one_letter_code
_entity_poly.pdbx_strand_id
1 'polypeptide(L)'
;MGLAVGSSTFAVIFYFKAKRDGVIDAKERSFLHIVYRVLRIALSIIVLSLIILSLSAYQSGVWPYFATSTYWLFWIIIAVIIVNALLMDWHLMPMNLGPAIAAGSWYTLYLTYTLRMLGIDFLPLPILLVYYAL
;
A
#
# COMPACT_ATOMS: atom_id res chain seq x y z
N MET A 1 -6.54 -1.47 -7.92
CA MET A 1 -6.51 -2.26 -6.67
C MET A 1 -5.98 -3.68 -6.85
N GLY A 2 -6.59 -4.53 -7.70
CA GLY A 2 -6.16 -5.94 -7.85
C GLY A 2 -4.68 -6.15 -8.21
N LEU A 3 -4.13 -5.32 -9.11
CA LEU A 3 -2.71 -5.34 -9.45
C LEU A 3 -1.79 -5.05 -8.25
N ALA A 4 -2.20 -4.13 -7.38
CA ALA A 4 -1.41 -3.72 -6.21
C ALA A 4 -1.39 -4.82 -5.14
N VAL A 5 -2.56 -5.37 -4.80
CA VAL A 5 -2.67 -6.44 -3.81
C VAL A 5 -1.97 -7.70 -4.31
N GLY A 6 -2.22 -8.11 -5.55
CA GLY A 6 -1.60 -9.31 -6.13
C GLY A 6 -0.08 -9.21 -6.20
N SER A 7 0.46 -8.08 -6.69
CA SER A 7 1.91 -7.86 -6.69
C SER A 7 2.50 -7.81 -5.28
N SER A 8 1.76 -7.28 -4.30
CA SER A 8 2.19 -7.31 -2.89
C SER A 8 2.23 -8.73 -2.32
N THR A 9 1.26 -9.59 -2.64
CA THR A 9 1.29 -11.01 -2.26
C THR A 9 2.53 -11.71 -2.81
N PHE A 10 2.80 -11.51 -4.11
CA PHE A 10 4.00 -12.05 -4.75
C PHE A 10 5.29 -11.52 -4.10
N ALA A 11 5.36 -10.22 -3.78
CA ALA A 11 6.51 -9.63 -3.12
C ALA A 11 6.83 -10.34 -1.79
N VAL A 12 5.81 -10.59 -0.97
CA VAL A 12 5.96 -11.26 0.33
C VAL A 12 6.36 -12.72 0.15
N ILE A 13 5.71 -13.46 -0.75
CA ILE A 13 6.03 -14.87 -1.00
C ILE A 13 7.48 -15.02 -1.48
N PHE A 14 7.89 -14.20 -2.45
CA PHE A 14 9.27 -14.27 -2.97
C PHE A 14 10.29 -13.80 -1.94
N TYR A 15 9.93 -12.81 -1.13
CA TYR A 15 10.77 -12.36 -0.03
C TYR A 15 11.04 -13.49 0.98
N PHE A 16 9.99 -14.15 1.48
CA PHE A 16 10.15 -15.25 2.43
C PHE A 16 10.85 -16.47 1.79
N LYS A 17 10.59 -16.74 0.51
CA LYS A 17 11.29 -17.78 -0.24
C LYS A 17 12.79 -17.49 -0.32
N ALA A 18 13.18 -16.29 -0.74
CA ALA A 18 14.59 -15.91 -0.88
C ALA A 18 15.32 -15.83 0.47
N LYS A 19 14.59 -15.54 1.55
CA LYS A 19 15.13 -15.52 2.91
C LYS A 19 15.30 -16.92 3.52
N ARG A 20 14.64 -17.94 2.99
CA ARG A 20 14.65 -19.31 3.55
C ARG A 20 16.07 -19.86 3.72
N ASP A 21 16.94 -19.57 2.75
CA ASP A 21 18.32 -20.08 2.72
C ASP A 21 19.34 -19.06 3.26
N GLY A 22 18.86 -17.93 3.82
CA GLY A 22 19.68 -16.88 4.44
C GLY A 22 20.47 -16.00 3.47
N VAL A 23 20.56 -16.37 2.20
CA VAL A 23 21.27 -15.63 1.15
C VAL A 23 20.35 -15.41 -0.05
N ILE A 24 20.10 -14.15 -0.39
CA ILE A 24 19.31 -13.78 -1.58
C ILE A 24 20.23 -13.82 -2.81
N ASP A 25 19.99 -14.77 -3.71
CA ASP A 25 20.76 -14.89 -4.96
C ASP A 25 20.45 -13.73 -5.93
N ALA A 26 21.36 -13.46 -6.87
CA ALA A 26 21.20 -12.44 -7.90
C ALA A 26 19.90 -12.62 -8.71
N LYS A 27 19.48 -13.87 -8.98
CA LYS A 27 18.22 -14.14 -9.68
C LYS A 27 17.01 -13.75 -8.82
N GLU A 28 17.03 -14.07 -7.54
CA GLU A 28 15.94 -13.74 -6.60
C GLU A 28 15.83 -12.22 -6.39
N ARG A 29 16.96 -11.54 -6.30
CA ARG A 29 17.03 -10.08 -6.24
C ARG A 29 16.44 -9.43 -7.51
N SER A 30 16.80 -9.95 -8.68
CA SER A 30 16.24 -9.46 -9.95
C SER A 30 14.72 -9.63 -10.00
N PHE A 31 14.23 -10.78 -9.54
CA PHE A 31 12.79 -11.05 -9.48
C PHE A 31 12.07 -10.09 -8.52
N LEU A 32 12.61 -9.88 -7.31
CA LEU A 32 12.07 -8.91 -6.36
C LEU A 32 12.05 -7.48 -6.93
N HIS A 33 13.09 -7.07 -7.66
CA HIS A 33 13.09 -5.76 -8.33
C HIS A 33 11.96 -5.62 -9.35
N ILE A 34 11.64 -6.66 -10.12
CA ILE A 34 10.50 -6.62 -11.07
C ILE A 34 9.20 -6.42 -10.30
N VAL A 35 8.97 -7.18 -9.24
CA VAL A 35 7.76 -7.06 -8.41
C VAL A 35 7.66 -5.66 -7.78
N TYR A 36 8.75 -5.13 -7.25
CA TYR A 36 8.77 -3.77 -6.71
C TYR A 36 8.50 -2.70 -7.77
N ARG A 37 8.98 -2.86 -9.01
CA ARG A 37 8.61 -1.95 -10.11
C ARG A 37 7.11 -1.98 -10.38
N VAL A 38 6.49 -3.15 -10.41
CA VAL A 38 5.03 -3.28 -10.59
C VAL A 38 4.29 -2.58 -9.46
N LEU A 39 4.76 -2.72 -8.21
CA LEU A 39 4.20 -2.01 -7.06
C LEU A 39 4.31 -0.48 -7.19
N ARG A 40 5.43 0.04 -7.71
CA ARG A 40 5.57 1.49 -7.97
C ARG A 40 4.61 1.97 -9.04
N ILE A 41 4.44 1.22 -10.12
CA ILE A 41 3.47 1.57 -11.18
C ILE A 41 2.05 1.59 -10.61
N ALA A 42 1.69 0.58 -9.82
CA ALA A 42 0.39 0.50 -9.17
C ALA A 42 0.16 1.69 -8.21
N LEU A 43 1.18 2.09 -7.46
CA LEU A 43 1.14 3.26 -6.59
C LEU A 43 0.91 4.55 -7.36
N SER A 44 1.67 4.79 -8.44
CA SER A 44 1.50 5.98 -9.28
C SER A 44 0.08 6.07 -9.84
N ILE A 45 -0.48 4.95 -10.32
CA ILE A 45 -1.86 4.90 -10.84
C ILE A 45 -2.87 5.23 -9.74
N ILE A 46 -2.69 4.70 -8.53
CA ILE A 46 -3.61 4.93 -7.40
C ILE A 46 -3.54 6.38 -6.92
N VAL A 47 -2.35 6.96 -6.80
CA VAL A 47 -2.18 8.38 -6.46
C VAL A 47 -2.88 9.27 -7.48
N LEU A 48 -2.65 9.03 -8.78
CA LEU A 48 -3.31 9.78 -9.84
C LEU A 48 -4.84 9.63 -9.79
N SER A 49 -5.33 8.41 -9.53
CA SER A 49 -6.76 8.15 -9.39
C SER A 49 -7.37 8.94 -8.22
N LEU A 50 -6.68 9.01 -7.08
CA LEU A 50 -7.17 9.73 -5.90
C LEU A 50 -7.13 11.26 -6.10
N ILE A 51 -6.13 11.77 -6.84
CA ILE A 51 -6.08 13.18 -7.24
C ILE A 51 -7.26 13.52 -8.16
N ILE A 52 -7.50 12.71 -9.20
CA ILE A 52 -8.61 12.92 -10.13
C ILE A 52 -9.95 12.88 -9.38
N LEU A 53 -10.13 11.93 -8.46
CA LEU A 53 -11.33 11.83 -7.63
C LEU A 53 -11.51 13.04 -6.70
N SER A 54 -10.41 13.55 -6.14
CA SER A 54 -10.46 14.76 -5.30
C SER A 54 -10.83 15.99 -6.12
N LEU A 55 -10.25 16.14 -7.31
CA LEU A 55 -10.54 17.26 -8.21
C LEU A 55 -11.99 17.23 -8.71
N SER A 56 -12.51 16.04 -9.07
CA SER A 56 -13.90 15.91 -9.49
C SER A 56 -14.88 16.21 -8.35
N ALA A 57 -14.61 15.72 -7.13
CA ALA A 57 -15.42 16.02 -5.95
C ALA A 57 -15.44 17.53 -5.63
N TYR A 58 -14.30 18.21 -5.79
CA TYR A 58 -14.20 19.66 -5.63
C TYR A 58 -15.04 20.40 -6.68
N GLN A 59 -14.92 20.05 -7.97
CA GLN A 59 -15.68 20.67 -9.05
C GLN A 59 -17.18 20.46 -8.95
N SER A 60 -17.62 19.30 -8.44
CA SER A 60 -19.03 18.98 -8.20
C SER A 60 -19.59 19.58 -6.90
N GLY A 61 -18.79 20.30 -6.11
CA GLY A 61 -19.23 20.94 -4.87
C GLY A 61 -19.56 19.96 -3.74
N VAL A 62 -19.03 18.73 -3.78
CA VAL A 62 -19.30 17.68 -2.77
C VAL A 62 -18.38 17.88 -1.56
N TRP A 63 -18.52 19.01 -0.87
CA TRP A 63 -17.71 19.36 0.30
C TRP A 63 -17.72 18.33 1.44
N PRO A 64 -18.85 17.65 1.75
CA PRO A 64 -18.88 16.62 2.79
C PRO A 64 -17.91 15.46 2.54
N TYR A 65 -17.52 15.21 1.28
CA TYR A 65 -16.56 14.16 0.93
C TYR A 65 -15.20 14.36 1.63
N PHE A 66 -14.70 15.60 1.67
CA PHE A 66 -13.41 15.94 2.28
C PHE A 66 -13.43 15.92 3.80
N ALA A 67 -14.62 15.99 4.42
CA ALA A 67 -14.80 15.87 5.85
C ALA A 67 -14.83 14.40 6.33
N THR A 68 -14.90 13.43 5.41
CA THR A 68 -14.93 12.01 5.78
C THR A 68 -13.58 11.51 6.29
N SER A 69 -13.57 10.79 7.41
CA SER A 69 -12.36 10.13 7.93
C SER A 69 -11.75 9.16 6.91
N THR A 70 -12.61 8.50 6.12
CA THR A 70 -12.21 7.56 5.06
C THR A 70 -11.36 8.24 3.97
N TYR A 71 -11.65 9.51 3.62
CA TYR A 71 -10.85 10.26 2.65
C TYR A 71 -9.41 10.44 3.14
N TRP A 72 -9.24 10.92 4.36
CA TRP A 72 -7.92 11.12 4.97
C TRP A 72 -7.18 9.82 5.20
N LEU A 73 -7.90 8.74 5.55
CA LEU A 73 -7.30 7.42 5.71
C LEU A 73 -6.64 6.92 4.42
N PHE A 74 -7.26 7.11 3.24
CA PHE A 74 -6.62 6.76 1.97
C PHE A 74 -5.30 7.49 1.76
N TRP A 75 -5.28 8.80 2.01
CA TRP A 75 -4.05 9.61 1.89
C TRP A 75 -2.98 9.19 2.88
N ILE A 76 -3.34 8.90 4.12
CA ILE A 76 -2.40 8.44 5.15
C ILE A 76 -1.78 7.10 4.75
N ILE A 77 -2.59 6.11 4.34
CA ILE A 77 -2.07 4.79 3.92
C ILE A 77 -1.16 4.94 2.70
N ILE A 78 -1.54 5.75 1.71
CA ILE A 78 -0.70 6.03 0.54
C ILE A 78 0.61 6.70 0.95
N ALA A 79 0.57 7.66 1.87
CA ALA A 79 1.78 8.30 2.39
C ALA A 79 2.70 7.28 3.08
N VAL A 80 2.14 6.37 3.89
CA VAL A 80 2.90 5.27 4.52
C VAL A 80 3.53 4.36 3.47
N ILE A 81 2.80 4.00 2.42
CA ILE A 81 3.35 3.22 1.30
C ILE A 81 4.51 3.96 0.65
N ILE A 82 4.34 5.24 0.31
CA ILE A 82 5.37 6.05 -0.34
C ILE A 82 6.61 6.13 0.54
N VAL A 83 6.46 6.46 1.82
CA VAL A 83 7.58 6.57 2.77
C VAL A 83 8.31 5.23 2.90
N ASN A 84 7.58 4.13 3.09
CA ASN A 84 8.17 2.80 3.14
C ASN A 84 8.97 2.49 1.88
N ALA A 85 8.40 2.83 0.72
CA ALA A 85 9.01 2.59 -0.56
C ALA A 85 10.29 3.44 -0.75
N LEU A 86 10.29 4.72 -0.33
CA LEU A 86 11.49 5.57 -0.35
C LEU A 86 12.58 5.06 0.60
N LEU A 87 12.22 4.63 1.80
CA LEU A 87 13.16 4.06 2.78
C LEU A 87 13.81 2.77 2.25
N MET A 88 13.06 1.96 1.50
CA MET A 88 13.61 0.79 0.81
C MET A 88 14.57 1.18 -0.31
N ASP A 89 14.26 2.19 -1.12
CA ASP A 89 15.13 2.66 -2.21
C ASP A 89 16.45 3.26 -1.65
N TRP A 90 16.37 3.94 -0.52
CA TRP A 90 17.54 4.46 0.21
C TRP A 90 18.28 3.41 1.04
N HIS A 91 17.83 2.15 1.02
CA HIS A 91 18.43 1.06 1.80
C HIS A 91 18.47 1.34 3.32
N LEU A 92 17.63 2.25 3.82
CA LEU A 92 17.52 2.57 5.25
C LEU A 92 16.58 1.62 5.99
N MET A 93 15.79 0.86 5.24
CA MET A 93 14.80 -0.04 5.80
C MET A 93 15.38 -1.44 6.03
N PRO A 94 15.27 -1.98 7.25
CA PRO A 94 15.71 -3.34 7.52
C PRO A 94 14.89 -4.32 6.67
N MET A 95 15.59 -5.30 6.14
CA MET A 95 15.08 -6.19 5.09
C MET A 95 13.83 -6.97 5.52
N ASN A 96 13.57 -7.10 6.83
CA ASN A 96 12.40 -7.79 7.40
C ASN A 96 11.14 -6.92 7.48
N LEU A 97 11.29 -5.61 7.68
CA LEU A 97 10.15 -4.72 7.93
C LEU A 97 9.56 -4.19 6.63
N GLY A 98 10.38 -3.83 5.65
CA GLY A 98 9.89 -3.19 4.43
C GLY A 98 8.85 -3.99 3.65
N PRO A 99 9.08 -5.30 3.40
CA PRO A 99 8.09 -6.15 2.75
C PRO A 99 6.82 -6.35 3.58
N ALA A 100 6.93 -6.44 4.91
CA ALA A 100 5.79 -6.61 5.81
C ALA A 100 4.90 -5.35 5.85
N ILE A 101 5.52 -4.18 6.01
CA ILE A 101 4.85 -2.87 5.99
C ILE A 101 4.19 -2.63 4.63
N ALA A 102 4.89 -2.94 3.53
CA ALA A 102 4.32 -2.84 2.18
C ALA A 102 3.06 -3.71 2.07
N ALA A 103 3.13 -4.97 2.48
CA ALA A 103 1.99 -5.88 2.44
C ALA A 103 0.83 -5.39 3.29
N GLY A 104 1.08 -5.10 4.58
CA GLY A 104 0.06 -4.59 5.48
C GLY A 104 -0.62 -3.34 4.91
N SER A 105 0.16 -2.40 4.36
CA SER A 105 -0.37 -1.16 3.80
C SER A 105 -1.25 -1.41 2.58
N TRP A 106 -0.81 -2.27 1.65
CA TRP A 106 -1.58 -2.58 0.43
C TRP A 106 -2.88 -3.31 0.73
N TYR A 107 -2.87 -4.27 1.66
CA TYR A 107 -4.07 -4.96 2.09
C TYR A 107 -5.01 -4.03 2.87
N THR A 108 -4.48 -3.14 3.71
CA THR A 108 -5.29 -2.15 4.43
C THR A 108 -5.95 -1.18 3.46
N LEU A 109 -5.23 -0.70 2.45
CA LEU A 109 -5.76 0.16 1.39
C LEU A 109 -6.90 -0.53 0.63
N TYR A 110 -6.72 -1.81 0.29
CA TYR A 110 -7.73 -2.60 -0.40
C TYR A 110 -8.96 -2.84 0.48
N LEU A 111 -8.78 -3.21 1.74
CA LEU A 111 -9.87 -3.41 2.68
C LEU A 111 -10.68 -2.13 2.87
N THR A 112 -10.01 -1.00 3.07
CA THR A 112 -10.62 0.34 3.18
C THR A 112 -11.46 0.67 1.95
N TYR A 113 -10.92 0.38 0.76
CA TYR A 113 -11.64 0.58 -0.49
C TYR A 113 -12.88 -0.29 -0.62
N THR A 114 -12.75 -1.58 -0.33
CA THR A 114 -13.86 -2.54 -0.43
C THR A 114 -14.97 -2.23 0.58
N LEU A 115 -14.62 -1.88 1.82
CA LEU A 115 -15.60 -1.50 2.85
C LEU A 115 -16.36 -0.23 2.46
N ARG A 116 -15.66 0.78 1.93
CA ARG A 116 -16.31 2.00 1.43
C ARG A 116 -17.27 1.69 0.28
N MET A 117 -16.92 0.78 -0.63
CA MET A 117 -17.82 0.34 -1.71
C MET A 117 -19.09 -0.35 -1.20
N LEU A 118 -19.04 -0.96 -0.02
CA LEU A 118 -20.19 -1.57 0.65
C LEU A 118 -20.98 -0.56 1.51
N GLY A 119 -20.62 0.73 1.49
CA GLY A 119 -21.26 1.77 2.31
C GLY A 119 -20.83 1.77 3.78
N ILE A 120 -19.74 1.07 4.11
CA ILE A 120 -19.20 1.00 5.47
C ILE A 120 -18.09 2.04 5.61
N ASP A 121 -18.43 3.20 6.19
CA ASP A 121 -17.48 4.30 6.42
C ASP A 121 -16.76 4.25 7.78
N PHE A 122 -17.12 3.29 8.65
CA PHE A 122 -16.42 3.04 9.91
C PHE A 122 -15.36 1.97 9.72
N LEU A 123 -14.11 2.38 9.55
CA LEU A 123 -12.97 1.53 9.92
C LEU A 123 -12.57 1.89 11.35
N PRO A 124 -12.81 1.00 12.34
CA PRO A 124 -12.39 1.25 13.70
C PRO A 124 -10.85 1.32 13.72
N LEU A 125 -10.31 2.38 14.33
CA LEU A 125 -8.91 2.53 14.76
C LEU A 125 -8.21 1.22 15.17
N PRO A 126 -8.87 0.23 15.79
CA PRO A 126 -8.36 -1.14 15.97
C PRO A 126 -7.66 -1.80 14.77
N ILE A 127 -8.09 -1.60 13.52
CA ILE A 127 -7.44 -2.22 12.35
C ILE A 127 -6.10 -1.53 12.04
N LEU A 128 -5.98 -0.22 12.32
CA LEU A 128 -4.70 0.48 12.31
C LEU A 128 -3.80 0.04 13.48
N LEU A 129 -4.35 -0.35 14.61
CA LEU A 129 -3.57 -0.86 15.75
C LEU A 129 -3.02 -2.28 15.50
N VAL A 130 -3.78 -3.14 14.79
CA VAL A 130 -3.27 -4.45 14.31
C VAL A 130 -2.12 -4.25 13.31
N TYR A 131 -2.17 -3.17 12.51
CA TYR A 131 -1.10 -2.78 11.59
C TYR A 131 0.21 -2.32 12.29
N TYR A 132 0.14 -1.76 13.51
CA TYR A 132 1.31 -1.39 14.32
C TYR A 132 1.79 -2.49 15.28
N ALA A 133 0.99 -3.55 15.48
CA ALA A 133 1.30 -4.67 16.38
C ALA A 133 1.98 -5.87 15.69
N LEU A 134 2.17 -5.81 14.37
CA LEU A 134 2.94 -6.74 13.54
C LEU A 134 4.30 -6.14 13.18
#